data_AF-A0A9W7H4R6-F1
#
_entry.id   AF-A0A9W7H4R6-F1
#
_cell.length_a   1.000
_cell.length_b   1.000
_cell.length_c   1.000
_cell.angle_alpha   90.00
_cell.angle_beta   90.00
_cell.angle_gamma   90.00
#
_symmetry.space_group_name_H-M   'P 1'
#
loop_
_entity.id
_entity.type
_entity.pdbx_description
1 polymer ?
#
loop_
_entity_poly.entity_id
_entity_poly.type
_entity_poly.pdbx_seq_one_letter_code
_entity_poly.pdbx_strand_id
1 'polypeptide(L)'
;MNFLSLNFGNKTLPPKTTRFRTITACSPGHDPKGRTVAVVGLGKSGKAAARLALARGASVVGIDQNESLLEQNPSFVTLKDNGLETILGHFDWKLLNDADVVVVSPGIPLENYGLSYLLQSGKQVMSELDFAAEVLPKSVRILAVTGTNGKSTVVTFAGQMLSHFGINTFVGGNLGNPLSDMAFEHLRLPSQECELKVAVVEVSSYQMEIPCVYFCPIVAVVLNLTPDHLERHKTMLSYAESKCRLFSHMANTKLGVLSFGNQHLDEAVRKYCNKFNHAWIGAFPGVKIDTEAKIATFRVPDIGVASQLQLCGMRAIGNHNYYNAAVAALSVAGLDVGVHVEAISSTMEKLRPPPHRMQVVHKDMHGVTWVDDSKATNIVATHTGLMGLKGQKSVILLGGLAKVLNGQA
;
A
#
# COMPACT_ATOMS: atom_id res chain seq x y z
N MET A 1 -16.07 -49.94 -48.19
CA MET A 1 -15.43 -50.71 -47.11
C MET A 1 -14.89 -49.75 -46.07
N ASN A 2 -15.50 -49.79 -44.89
CA ASN A 2 -15.06 -49.31 -43.57
C ASN A 2 -14.57 -47.86 -43.40
N PHE A 3 -15.54 -46.97 -43.13
CA PHE A 3 -15.36 -45.83 -42.24
C PHE A 3 -15.31 -46.33 -40.79
N LEU A 4 -14.24 -46.01 -40.06
CA LEU A 4 -14.15 -46.22 -38.61
C LEU A 4 -14.75 -45.00 -37.90
N SER A 5 -15.90 -45.22 -37.27
CA SER A 5 -16.54 -44.30 -36.33
C SER A 5 -15.83 -44.32 -34.98
N LEU A 6 -15.37 -43.17 -34.50
CA LEU A 6 -15.00 -42.97 -33.09
C LEU A 6 -16.02 -42.04 -32.44
N ASN A 7 -16.84 -42.64 -31.58
CA ASN A 7 -17.81 -41.98 -30.71
C ASN A 7 -17.09 -41.05 -29.72
N PHE A 8 -17.20 -39.74 -29.90
CA PHE A 8 -16.95 -38.79 -28.82
C PHE A 8 -18.21 -38.68 -27.97
N GLY A 9 -18.24 -39.42 -26.87
CA GLY A 9 -19.25 -39.26 -25.83
C GLY A 9 -19.22 -37.84 -25.27
N ASN A 10 -20.33 -37.13 -25.42
CA ASN A 10 -20.62 -35.86 -24.75
C ASN A 10 -20.49 -36.04 -23.23
N LYS A 11 -19.32 -35.69 -22.67
CA LYS A 11 -19.20 -35.37 -21.25
C LYS A 11 -19.46 -33.87 -21.10
N THR A 12 -20.73 -33.54 -20.87
CA THR A 12 -21.12 -32.25 -20.29
C THR A 12 -20.41 -32.12 -18.94
N LEU A 13 -19.39 -31.27 -18.89
CA LEU A 13 -18.79 -30.81 -17.64
C LEU A 13 -19.90 -30.09 -16.83
N PRO A 14 -20.13 -30.45 -15.56
CA PRO A 14 -21.08 -29.72 -14.74
C PRO A 14 -20.58 -28.27 -14.54
N PRO A 15 -21.49 -27.30 -14.37
CA PRO A 15 -21.11 -25.92 -14.15
C PRO A 15 -20.27 -25.85 -12.86
N LYS A 16 -19.06 -25.29 -12.95
CA LYS A 16 -18.23 -25.00 -11.80
C LYS A 16 -18.94 -23.93 -10.95
N THR A 17 -19.81 -24.36 -10.04
CA THR A 17 -20.25 -23.52 -8.93
C THR A 17 -19.02 -23.28 -8.06
N THR A 18 -18.35 -22.14 -8.24
CA THR A 18 -17.35 -21.63 -7.28
C THR A 18 -18.07 -21.37 -5.96
N ARG A 19 -18.11 -22.39 -5.09
CA ARG A 19 -18.48 -22.19 -3.68
C ARG A 19 -17.38 -21.36 -3.04
N PHE A 20 -17.61 -20.06 -2.90
CA PHE A 20 -16.83 -19.21 -2.02
C PHE A 20 -16.88 -19.82 -0.61
N ARG A 21 -15.75 -19.81 0.11
CA ARG A 21 -15.78 -20.19 1.52
C ARG A 21 -16.60 -19.15 2.27
N THR A 22 -17.51 -19.60 3.12
CA THR A 22 -18.10 -18.75 4.16
C THR A 22 -17.01 -18.51 5.20
N ILE A 23 -16.19 -17.49 4.97
CA ILE A 23 -15.18 -17.06 5.94
C ILE A 23 -15.88 -16.04 6.81
N THR A 24 -16.30 -16.51 7.98
CA THR A 24 -16.62 -15.64 9.12
C THR A 24 -15.45 -14.69 9.33
N ALA A 25 -15.72 -13.38 9.45
CA ALA A 25 -14.73 -12.38 9.82
C ALA A 25 -13.88 -12.84 11.02
N CYS A 26 -12.73 -12.19 11.27
CA CYS A 26 -11.87 -12.49 12.43
C CYS A 26 -12.60 -12.51 13.79
N SER A 27 -13.83 -12.00 13.84
CA SER A 27 -14.80 -12.13 14.92
C SER A 27 -16.18 -12.51 14.33
N PRO A 28 -16.89 -13.55 14.85
CA PRO A 28 -18.21 -14.01 14.34
C PRO A 28 -19.33 -12.94 14.28
N GLY A 29 -19.16 -11.77 14.89
CA GLY A 29 -20.15 -10.67 14.90
C GLY A 29 -19.97 -9.57 13.84
N HIS A 30 -18.99 -9.71 12.91
CA HIS A 30 -18.64 -8.68 11.91
C HIS A 30 -18.76 -9.15 10.46
N ASP A 31 -19.47 -10.25 10.20
CA ASP A 31 -19.75 -10.69 8.84
C ASP A 31 -20.86 -9.81 8.22
N PRO A 32 -20.64 -9.13 7.07
CA PRO A 32 -21.66 -8.30 6.44
C PRO A 32 -22.70 -9.15 5.68
N LYS A 33 -22.74 -10.45 5.90
CA LYS A 33 -23.78 -11.32 5.34
C LYS A 33 -25.16 -10.83 5.75
N GLY A 34 -25.93 -10.34 4.77
CA GLY A 34 -27.24 -9.72 4.99
C GLY A 34 -27.20 -8.25 5.43
N ARG A 35 -26.01 -7.62 5.42
CA ARG A 35 -25.83 -6.19 5.64
C ARG A 35 -25.67 -5.44 4.32
N THR A 36 -25.90 -4.13 4.37
CA THR A 36 -25.67 -3.21 3.27
C THR A 36 -24.33 -2.50 3.44
N VAL A 37 -23.46 -2.57 2.42
CA VAL A 37 -22.18 -1.86 2.36
C VAL A 37 -22.26 -0.78 1.30
N ALA A 38 -22.18 0.49 1.70
CA ALA A 38 -22.02 1.59 0.76
C ALA A 38 -20.54 1.78 0.42
N VAL A 39 -20.19 1.84 -0.86
CA VAL A 39 -18.80 2.08 -1.32
C VAL A 39 -18.74 3.43 -2.02
N VAL A 40 -18.06 4.40 -1.40
CA VAL A 40 -17.95 5.78 -1.92
C VAL A 40 -16.65 5.94 -2.71
N GLY A 41 -16.80 6.28 -3.99
CA GLY A 41 -15.75 6.32 -5.00
C GLY A 41 -15.47 4.94 -5.57
N LEU A 42 -15.71 4.75 -6.87
CA LEU A 42 -15.58 3.50 -7.64
C LEU A 42 -14.34 3.51 -8.54
N GLY A 43 -13.25 4.12 -8.05
CA GLY A 43 -11.91 3.92 -8.60
C GLY A 43 -11.38 2.49 -8.36
N LYS A 44 -10.08 2.28 -8.52
CA LYS A 44 -9.45 0.95 -8.34
C LYS A 44 -9.74 0.34 -6.96
N SER A 45 -9.52 1.11 -5.89
CA SER A 45 -9.76 0.69 -4.50
C SER A 45 -11.24 0.41 -4.21
N GLY A 46 -12.15 1.29 -4.64
CA GLY A 46 -13.59 1.10 -4.42
C GLY A 46 -14.14 -0.14 -5.12
N LYS A 47 -13.77 -0.37 -6.39
CA LYS A 47 -14.16 -1.59 -7.11
C LYS A 47 -13.65 -2.85 -6.41
N ALA A 48 -12.44 -2.81 -5.87
CA ALA A 48 -11.88 -3.90 -5.07
C ALA A 48 -12.68 -4.15 -3.78
N ALA A 49 -12.97 -3.09 -3.02
CA ALA A 49 -13.77 -3.18 -1.80
C ALA A 49 -15.20 -3.69 -2.04
N ALA A 50 -15.86 -3.23 -3.09
CA ALA A 50 -17.18 -3.72 -3.49
C ALA A 50 -17.17 -5.21 -3.86
N ARG A 51 -16.18 -5.69 -4.62
CA ARG A 51 -16.01 -7.13 -4.90
C ARG A 51 -15.81 -7.94 -3.62
N LEU A 52 -14.99 -7.42 -2.70
CA LEU A 52 -14.77 -8.05 -1.41
C LEU A 52 -16.06 -8.12 -0.58
N ALA A 53 -16.85 -7.05 -0.54
CA ALA A 53 -18.12 -7.00 0.16
C ALA A 53 -19.14 -8.01 -0.41
N LEU A 54 -19.28 -8.08 -1.75
CA LEU A 54 -20.13 -9.07 -2.41
C LEU A 54 -19.69 -10.50 -2.10
N ALA A 55 -18.38 -10.78 -2.10
CA ALA A 55 -17.83 -12.10 -1.77
C ALA A 55 -18.11 -12.51 -0.31
N ARG A 56 -18.26 -11.53 0.58
CA ARG A 56 -18.69 -11.71 1.98
C ARG A 56 -20.22 -11.82 2.13
N GLY A 57 -20.98 -11.78 1.03
CA GLY A 57 -22.44 -11.93 1.03
C GLY A 57 -23.20 -10.66 1.45
N ALA A 58 -22.58 -9.48 1.32
CA ALA A 58 -23.24 -8.20 1.52
C ALA A 58 -24.02 -7.75 0.28
N SER A 59 -25.06 -6.95 0.49
CA SER A 59 -25.59 -6.09 -0.57
C SER A 59 -24.73 -4.82 -0.65
N VAL A 60 -24.40 -4.37 -1.86
CA VAL A 60 -23.49 -3.25 -2.07
C VAL A 60 -24.19 -2.12 -2.80
N VAL A 61 -24.02 -0.90 -2.30
CA VAL A 61 -24.39 0.33 -3.00
C VAL A 61 -23.11 1.08 -3.37
N GLY A 62 -22.70 1.01 -4.64
CA GLY A 62 -21.54 1.71 -5.17
C GLY A 62 -21.90 3.13 -5.58
N ILE A 63 -21.14 4.13 -5.13
CA ILE A 63 -21.47 5.54 -5.34
C ILE A 63 -20.25 6.26 -5.94
N ASP A 64 -20.44 7.01 -7.02
CA ASP A 64 -19.38 7.83 -7.61
C ASP A 64 -19.94 9.05 -8.35
N GLN A 65 -19.29 10.21 -8.25
CA GLN A 65 -19.71 11.41 -8.99
C GLN A 65 -19.46 11.31 -10.50
N ASN A 66 -18.58 10.41 -10.94
CA ASN A 66 -18.23 10.27 -12.33
C ASN A 66 -19.29 9.44 -13.09
N GLU A 67 -20.19 10.12 -13.77
CA GLU A 67 -21.23 9.51 -14.62
C GLU A 67 -20.66 8.65 -15.76
N SER A 68 -19.46 8.98 -16.26
CA SER A 68 -18.81 8.23 -17.35
C SER A 68 -18.35 6.82 -16.96
N LEU A 69 -18.41 6.46 -15.68
CA LEU A 69 -18.04 5.11 -15.23
C LEU A 69 -18.95 4.01 -15.81
N LEU A 70 -20.21 4.32 -16.13
CA LEU A 70 -21.13 3.43 -16.85
C LEU A 70 -20.54 2.97 -18.18
N GLU A 71 -20.06 3.93 -18.98
CA GLU A 71 -19.52 3.67 -20.32
C GLU A 71 -18.16 2.95 -20.23
N GLN A 72 -17.35 3.31 -19.25
CA GLN A 72 -16.01 2.76 -19.09
C GLN A 72 -16.02 1.33 -18.53
N ASN A 73 -17.01 0.94 -17.73
CA ASN A 73 -17.06 -0.34 -17.04
C ASN A 73 -18.49 -0.89 -16.87
N PRO A 74 -19.23 -1.13 -17.96
CA PRO A 74 -20.64 -1.51 -17.90
C PRO A 74 -20.88 -2.78 -17.06
N SER A 75 -19.99 -3.77 -17.16
CA SER A 75 -20.09 -5.03 -16.43
C SER A 75 -20.02 -4.89 -14.90
N PHE A 76 -19.46 -3.81 -14.38
CA PHE A 76 -19.40 -3.55 -12.94
C PHE A 76 -20.64 -2.78 -12.45
N VAL A 77 -21.28 -2.01 -13.33
CA VAL A 77 -22.37 -1.09 -12.98
C VAL A 77 -23.74 -1.74 -13.14
N THR A 78 -23.89 -2.78 -13.99
CA THR A 78 -25.18 -3.40 -14.31
C THR A 78 -25.53 -4.65 -13.47
N LEU A 79 -25.00 -4.81 -12.26
CA LEU A 79 -25.11 -6.04 -11.46
C LEU A 79 -26.26 -6.05 -10.42
N LYS A 80 -27.45 -5.53 -10.78
CA LYS A 80 -28.62 -5.57 -9.87
C LYS A 80 -28.98 -6.98 -9.40
N ASP A 81 -28.80 -7.99 -10.24
CA ASP A 81 -29.15 -9.39 -9.92
C ASP A 81 -28.13 -10.11 -9.00
N ASN A 82 -26.97 -9.51 -8.73
CA ASN A 82 -25.92 -10.08 -7.86
C ASN A 82 -25.71 -9.29 -6.56
N GLY A 83 -26.63 -8.39 -6.21
CA GLY A 83 -26.57 -7.62 -4.97
C GLY A 83 -25.73 -6.35 -5.05
N LEU A 84 -25.43 -5.82 -6.25
CA LEU A 84 -24.75 -4.54 -6.44
C LEU A 84 -25.67 -3.53 -7.13
N GLU A 85 -25.98 -2.44 -6.43
CA GLU A 85 -26.60 -1.25 -6.98
C GLU A 85 -25.57 -0.13 -7.12
N THR A 86 -25.70 0.71 -8.14
CA THR A 86 -24.79 1.84 -8.35
C THR A 86 -25.54 3.15 -8.52
N ILE A 87 -25.06 4.20 -7.86
CA ILE A 87 -25.57 5.57 -7.98
C ILE A 87 -24.42 6.42 -8.53
N LEU A 88 -24.60 6.93 -9.76
CA LEU A 88 -23.62 7.80 -10.40
C LEU A 88 -24.12 9.24 -10.51
N GLY A 89 -23.18 10.17 -10.52
CA GLY A 89 -23.48 11.60 -10.61
C GLY A 89 -23.88 12.19 -9.26
N HIS A 90 -24.89 13.05 -9.26
CA HIS A 90 -25.36 13.67 -8.02
C HIS A 90 -26.13 12.67 -7.14
N PHE A 91 -25.81 12.63 -5.86
CA PHE A 91 -26.53 11.84 -4.87
C PHE A 91 -26.66 12.58 -3.54
N ASP A 92 -27.74 12.32 -2.80
CA ASP A 92 -27.90 12.80 -1.43
C ASP A 92 -27.10 11.89 -0.48
N TRP A 93 -26.11 12.46 0.18
CA TRP A 93 -25.27 11.72 1.12
C TRP A 93 -26.05 11.10 2.28
N LYS A 94 -27.28 11.57 2.57
CA LYS A 94 -28.13 10.99 3.60
C LYS A 94 -28.45 9.51 3.37
N LEU A 95 -28.42 9.04 2.12
CA LEU A 95 -28.54 7.61 1.77
C LEU A 95 -27.47 6.74 2.44
N LEU A 96 -26.30 7.32 2.78
CA LEU A 96 -25.24 6.61 3.50
C LEU A 96 -25.63 6.26 4.95
N ASN A 97 -26.64 6.93 5.53
CA ASN A 97 -27.14 6.58 6.85
C ASN A 97 -27.85 5.23 6.88
N ASP A 98 -28.39 4.77 5.74
CA ASP A 98 -29.14 3.53 5.64
C ASP A 98 -28.24 2.29 5.48
N ALA A 99 -27.00 2.47 5.02
CA ALA A 99 -26.04 1.38 4.86
C ALA A 99 -25.42 0.99 6.21
N ASP A 100 -25.22 -0.29 6.53
CA ASP A 100 -24.59 -0.70 7.79
C ASP A 100 -23.12 -0.26 7.90
N VAL A 101 -22.39 -0.33 6.79
CA VAL A 101 -20.96 0.04 6.69
C VAL A 101 -20.75 0.94 5.49
N VAL A 102 -19.93 1.98 5.66
CA VAL A 102 -19.51 2.88 4.57
C VAL A 102 -18.01 2.68 4.33
N VAL A 103 -17.63 2.18 3.15
CA VAL A 103 -16.24 2.03 2.73
C VAL A 103 -15.88 3.14 1.76
N VAL A 104 -14.80 3.88 2.03
CA VAL A 104 -14.45 5.08 1.28
C VAL A 104 -13.13 4.87 0.54
N SER A 105 -13.14 5.17 -0.76
CA SER A 105 -11.93 5.22 -1.57
C SER A 105 -11.02 6.39 -1.15
N PRO A 106 -9.70 6.22 -1.16
CA PRO A 106 -8.76 7.25 -0.68
C PRO A 106 -8.80 8.55 -1.49
N GLY A 107 -9.26 8.54 -2.74
CA GLY A 107 -9.41 9.77 -3.54
C GLY A 107 -10.50 10.71 -3.03
N ILE A 108 -11.39 10.25 -2.15
CA ILE A 108 -12.56 11.00 -1.71
C ILE A 108 -12.24 11.88 -0.48
N PRO A 109 -12.43 13.22 -0.54
CA PRO A 109 -12.34 14.12 0.61
C PRO A 109 -13.27 13.77 1.76
N LEU A 110 -12.78 13.86 3.01
CA LEU A 110 -13.60 13.72 4.22
C LEU A 110 -14.64 14.85 4.35
N GLU A 111 -14.36 15.98 3.71
CA GLU A 111 -15.27 17.13 3.61
C GLU A 111 -16.42 16.86 2.62
N ASN A 112 -16.27 15.86 1.75
CA ASN A 112 -17.29 15.48 0.79
C ASN A 112 -18.24 14.44 1.38
N TYR A 113 -19.45 14.38 0.81
CA TYR A 113 -20.44 13.34 1.05
C TYR A 113 -20.81 13.12 2.54
N GLY A 114 -20.74 14.17 3.35
CA GLY A 114 -21.10 14.09 4.77
C GLY A 114 -20.25 13.11 5.59
N LEU A 115 -19.07 12.68 5.09
CA LEU A 115 -18.25 11.66 5.75
C LEU A 115 -17.81 12.08 7.15
N SER A 116 -17.47 13.36 7.33
CA SER A 116 -17.15 13.93 8.64
C SER A 116 -18.32 13.81 9.63
N TYR A 117 -19.56 14.01 9.17
CA TYR A 117 -20.75 13.84 10.01
C TYR A 117 -20.99 12.37 10.36
N LEU A 118 -20.86 11.45 9.39
CA LEU A 118 -21.02 10.02 9.62
C LEU A 118 -20.01 9.47 10.64
N LEU A 119 -18.75 9.92 10.56
CA LEU A 119 -17.73 9.58 11.55
C LEU A 119 -18.11 10.08 12.95
N GLN A 120 -18.63 11.30 13.06
CA GLN A 120 -19.03 11.90 14.34
C GLN A 120 -20.30 11.27 14.93
N SER A 121 -21.22 10.76 14.09
CA SER A 121 -22.44 10.07 14.54
C SER A 121 -22.19 8.64 15.04
N GLY A 122 -20.95 8.15 14.95
CA GLY A 122 -20.57 6.79 15.32
C GLY A 122 -20.89 5.76 14.23
N LYS A 123 -21.21 6.19 13.01
CA LYS A 123 -21.37 5.28 11.86
C LYS A 123 -20.06 4.57 11.58
N GLN A 124 -20.15 3.28 11.21
CA GLN A 124 -18.98 2.51 10.80
C GLN A 124 -18.51 2.97 9.40
N VAL A 125 -17.59 3.92 9.38
CA VAL A 125 -16.91 4.40 8.17
C VAL A 125 -15.50 3.84 8.14
N MET A 126 -15.11 3.18 7.05
CA MET A 126 -13.85 2.47 6.91
C MET A 126 -13.10 2.93 5.65
N SER A 127 -11.77 2.93 5.73
CA SER A 127 -10.95 2.98 4.52
C SER A 127 -10.93 1.61 3.84
N GLU A 128 -10.56 1.59 2.56
CA GLU A 128 -10.35 0.32 1.84
C GLU A 128 -9.30 -0.59 2.50
N LEU A 129 -8.23 -0.01 3.08
CA LEU A 129 -7.22 -0.78 3.80
C LEU A 129 -7.79 -1.44 5.05
N ASP A 130 -8.59 -0.69 5.81
CA ASP A 130 -9.19 -1.19 7.05
C ASP A 130 -10.24 -2.26 6.78
N PHE A 131 -11.05 -2.06 5.73
CA PHE A 131 -12.05 -3.03 5.29
C PHE A 131 -11.42 -4.35 4.81
N ALA A 132 -10.29 -4.27 4.09
CA ALA A 132 -9.53 -5.45 3.71
C ALA A 132 -8.90 -6.15 4.92
N ALA A 133 -8.29 -5.38 5.83
CA ALA A 133 -7.60 -5.91 7.00
C ALA A 133 -8.53 -6.65 7.98
N GLU A 134 -9.81 -6.26 8.04
CA GLU A 134 -10.83 -6.93 8.87
C GLU A 134 -10.94 -8.44 8.59
N VAL A 135 -10.68 -8.87 7.34
CA VAL A 135 -10.83 -10.26 6.92
C VAL A 135 -9.51 -11.01 6.74
N LEU A 136 -8.38 -10.31 6.81
CA LEU A 136 -7.08 -10.99 6.71
C LEU A 136 -6.83 -11.85 7.95
N PRO A 137 -6.33 -13.09 7.80
CA PRO A 137 -5.95 -13.90 8.94
C PRO A 137 -4.93 -13.17 9.82
N LYS A 138 -5.08 -13.30 11.13
CA LYS A 138 -4.13 -12.72 12.11
C LYS A 138 -2.71 -13.28 11.97
N SER A 139 -2.53 -14.40 11.27
CA SER A 139 -1.22 -14.98 10.94
C SER A 139 -0.48 -14.19 9.85
N VAL A 140 -1.18 -13.41 9.01
CA VAL A 140 -0.57 -12.58 7.98
C VAL A 140 0.12 -11.40 8.64
N ARG A 141 1.44 -11.29 8.47
CA ARG A 141 2.21 -10.16 8.99
C ARG A 141 2.18 -8.99 8.01
N ILE A 142 1.72 -7.83 8.45
CA ILE A 142 1.65 -6.63 7.61
C ILE A 142 2.91 -5.77 7.84
N LEU A 143 3.63 -5.47 6.75
CA LEU A 143 4.63 -4.41 6.66
C LEU A 143 3.99 -3.23 5.91
N ALA A 144 3.79 -2.11 6.59
CA ALA A 144 3.19 -0.93 5.98
C ALA A 144 4.21 0.21 5.84
N VAL A 145 4.27 0.83 4.66
CA VAL A 145 5.25 1.86 4.34
C VAL A 145 4.56 3.11 3.82
N THR A 146 4.75 4.22 4.54
CA THR A 146 4.35 5.56 4.12
C THR A 146 5.52 6.53 4.12
N GLY A 147 5.25 7.77 3.69
CA GLY A 147 6.25 8.83 3.48
C GLY A 147 5.87 9.72 2.31
N THR A 148 6.61 10.82 2.09
CA THR A 148 6.42 11.61 0.87
C THR A 148 7.04 10.88 -0.33
N ASN A 149 8.32 10.50 -0.22
CA ASN A 149 9.09 9.88 -1.31
C ASN A 149 9.67 8.51 -0.91
N GLY A 150 10.00 7.67 -1.89
CA GLY A 150 10.67 6.37 -1.68
C GLY A 150 9.76 5.19 -1.33
N LYS A 151 8.47 5.41 -1.02
CA LYS A 151 7.52 4.37 -0.61
C LYS A 151 7.50 3.15 -1.54
N SER A 152 7.26 3.40 -2.83
CA SER A 152 7.12 2.34 -3.84
C SER A 152 8.41 1.53 -3.97
N THR A 153 9.56 2.17 -3.87
CA THR A 153 10.86 1.51 -3.94
C THR A 153 11.10 0.62 -2.73
N VAL A 154 10.81 1.10 -1.52
CA VAL A 154 10.96 0.31 -0.28
C VAL A 154 10.03 -0.89 -0.27
N VAL A 155 8.76 -0.70 -0.65
CA VAL A 155 7.76 -1.78 -0.77
C VAL A 155 8.18 -2.82 -1.82
N THR A 156 8.67 -2.35 -2.98
CA THR A 156 9.18 -3.24 -4.04
C THR A 156 10.40 -4.03 -3.57
N PHE A 157 11.37 -3.38 -2.92
CA PHE A 157 12.57 -4.06 -2.42
C PHE A 157 12.24 -5.06 -1.31
N ALA A 158 11.38 -4.70 -0.35
CA ALA A 158 10.95 -5.62 0.70
C ALA A 158 10.24 -6.85 0.09
N GLY A 159 9.36 -6.63 -0.89
CA GLY A 159 8.73 -7.71 -1.65
C GLY A 159 9.72 -8.63 -2.38
N GLN A 160 10.71 -8.05 -3.06
CA GLN A 160 11.78 -8.79 -3.75
C GLN A 160 12.65 -9.60 -2.79
N MET A 161 12.97 -9.05 -1.62
CA MET A 161 13.70 -9.75 -0.56
C MET A 161 12.92 -10.96 -0.04
N LEU A 162 11.64 -10.76 0.30
CA LEU A 162 10.80 -11.82 0.82
C LEU A 162 10.57 -12.94 -0.22
N SER A 163 10.33 -12.55 -1.48
CA SER A 163 10.18 -13.49 -2.60
C SER A 163 11.46 -14.31 -2.82
N HIS A 164 12.64 -13.72 -2.67
CA HIS A 164 13.91 -14.44 -2.77
C HIS A 164 14.02 -15.57 -1.74
N PHE A 165 13.48 -15.37 -0.54
CA PHE A 165 13.45 -16.38 0.52
C PHE A 165 12.25 -17.32 0.44
N GLY A 166 11.48 -17.29 -0.65
CA GLY A 166 10.31 -18.15 -0.85
C GLY A 166 9.13 -17.79 0.07
N ILE A 167 9.13 -16.61 0.71
CA ILE A 167 8.02 -16.17 1.56
C ILE A 167 6.89 -15.70 0.65
N ASN A 168 5.73 -16.38 0.73
CA ASN A 168 4.53 -15.96 0.01
C ASN A 168 4.08 -14.58 0.49
N THR A 169 4.18 -13.60 -0.41
CA THR A 169 4.11 -12.18 -0.08
C THR A 169 3.22 -11.45 -1.05
N PHE A 170 2.28 -10.67 -0.51
CA PHE A 170 1.54 -9.67 -1.25
C PHE A 170 2.33 -8.36 -1.25
N VAL A 171 2.39 -7.69 -2.40
CA VAL A 171 3.01 -6.38 -2.55
C VAL A 171 1.99 -5.47 -3.23
N GLY A 172 1.46 -4.48 -2.50
CA GLY A 172 0.39 -3.64 -3.04
C GLY A 172 -0.03 -2.48 -2.15
N GLY A 173 -1.31 -2.14 -2.16
CA GLY A 173 -1.88 -0.99 -1.46
C GLY A 173 -2.07 0.21 -2.40
N ASN A 174 -1.48 1.35 -2.09
CA ASN A 174 -1.43 2.51 -2.98
C ASN A 174 -0.62 2.24 -4.25
N LEU A 175 0.33 1.31 -4.19
CA LEU A 175 1.08 0.81 -5.34
C LEU A 175 0.37 -0.41 -5.90
N GLY A 176 0.16 -0.46 -7.21
CA GLY A 176 -0.33 -1.68 -7.85
C GLY A 176 -1.73 -2.04 -7.35
N ASN A 177 -1.90 -3.24 -6.81
CA ASN A 177 -3.20 -3.80 -6.47
C ASN A 177 -3.68 -3.37 -5.07
N PRO A 178 -4.96 -3.01 -4.90
CA PRO A 178 -5.55 -2.73 -3.59
C PRO A 178 -5.44 -3.92 -2.63
N LEU A 179 -5.46 -3.64 -1.33
CA LEU A 179 -5.39 -4.69 -0.31
C LEU A 179 -6.65 -5.59 -0.34
N SER A 180 -7.79 -5.02 -0.70
CA SER A 180 -9.07 -5.71 -0.85
C SER A 180 -9.06 -6.77 -1.94
N ASP A 181 -8.25 -6.60 -2.99
CA ASP A 181 -8.09 -7.63 -4.03
C ASP A 181 -7.37 -8.85 -3.47
N MET A 182 -6.34 -8.63 -2.64
CA MET A 182 -5.65 -9.72 -1.97
C MET A 182 -6.57 -10.42 -0.97
N ALA A 183 -7.30 -9.65 -0.16
CA ALA A 183 -8.28 -10.20 0.76
C ALA A 183 -9.33 -11.04 0.01
N PHE A 184 -9.84 -10.56 -1.12
CA PHE A 184 -10.79 -11.28 -1.96
C PHE A 184 -10.21 -12.60 -2.51
N GLU A 185 -8.99 -12.59 -3.05
CA GLU A 185 -8.33 -13.81 -3.53
C GLU A 185 -8.11 -14.82 -2.39
N HIS A 186 -7.72 -14.34 -1.21
CA HIS A 186 -7.59 -15.19 -0.03
C HIS A 186 -8.92 -15.87 0.34
N LEU A 187 -10.06 -15.18 0.18
CA LEU A 187 -11.38 -15.77 0.42
C LEU A 187 -11.75 -16.87 -0.59
N ARG A 188 -11.20 -16.83 -1.81
CA ARG A 188 -11.51 -17.79 -2.87
C ARG A 188 -10.67 -19.06 -2.83
N LEU A 189 -9.43 -18.98 -2.34
CA LEU A 189 -8.48 -20.08 -2.43
C LEU A 189 -8.77 -21.21 -1.40
N PRO A 190 -8.63 -22.49 -1.78
CA PRO A 190 -8.69 -23.61 -0.84
C PRO A 190 -7.52 -23.58 0.15
N SER A 191 -7.76 -23.97 1.41
CA SER A 191 -6.84 -23.91 2.58
C SER A 191 -5.38 -24.35 2.39
N GLN A 192 -5.02 -25.10 1.36
CA GLN A 192 -3.76 -25.85 1.32
C GLN A 192 -2.78 -25.41 0.22
N GLU A 193 -3.19 -24.52 -0.69
CA GLU A 193 -2.32 -24.04 -1.77
C GLU A 193 -1.94 -22.57 -1.51
N CYS A 194 -0.76 -22.37 -0.92
CA CYS A 194 -0.13 -21.07 -0.65
C CYS A 194 -0.85 -20.16 0.39
N GLU A 195 -0.66 -20.47 1.68
CA GLU A 195 -1.00 -19.52 2.76
C GLU A 195 -0.13 -18.27 2.63
N LEU A 196 -0.76 -17.10 2.46
CA LEU A 196 -0.08 -15.81 2.49
C LEU A 196 0.57 -15.61 3.86
N LYS A 197 1.86 -15.26 3.89
CA LYS A 197 2.58 -15.01 5.15
C LYS A 197 2.77 -13.52 5.42
N VAL A 198 3.02 -12.74 4.37
CA VAL A 198 3.32 -11.30 4.51
C VAL A 198 2.51 -10.46 3.53
N ALA A 199 2.02 -9.32 4.01
CA ALA A 199 1.49 -8.25 3.17
C ALA A 199 2.39 -7.02 3.29
N VAL A 200 3.11 -6.68 2.23
CA VAL A 200 3.90 -5.44 2.11
C VAL A 200 3.02 -4.39 1.42
N VAL A 201 2.61 -3.38 2.18
CA VAL A 201 1.58 -2.42 1.79
C VAL A 201 2.18 -1.02 1.69
N GLU A 202 2.14 -0.45 0.50
CA GLU A 202 2.33 0.99 0.31
C GLU A 202 1.08 1.73 0.80
N VAL A 203 1.27 2.70 1.69
CA VAL A 203 0.19 3.47 2.30
C VAL A 203 0.34 4.95 1.99
N SER A 204 -0.67 5.56 1.36
CA SER A 204 -0.74 7.01 1.17
C SER A 204 -1.28 7.71 2.42
N SER A 205 -1.08 9.03 2.54
CA SER A 205 -1.71 9.80 3.63
C SER A 205 -3.23 9.78 3.52
N TYR A 206 -3.78 9.78 2.30
CA TYR A 206 -5.21 9.76 2.06
C TYR A 206 -5.88 8.48 2.56
N GLN A 207 -5.22 7.31 2.41
CA GLN A 207 -5.72 6.05 2.96
C GLN A 207 -5.79 6.02 4.50
N MET A 208 -5.06 6.91 5.16
CA MET A 208 -5.03 7.04 6.63
C MET A 208 -5.87 8.21 7.14
N GLU A 209 -6.63 8.90 6.28
CA GLU A 209 -7.52 9.98 6.71
C GLU A 209 -8.67 9.46 7.57
N ILE A 210 -9.22 8.30 7.19
CA ILE A 210 -10.21 7.57 7.99
C ILE A 210 -9.47 6.77 9.07
N PRO A 211 -9.83 6.93 10.35
CA PRO A 211 -9.25 6.14 11.43
C PRO A 211 -9.41 4.64 11.16
N CYS A 212 -8.30 3.91 11.16
CA CYS A 212 -8.30 2.46 11.02
C CYS A 212 -8.66 1.81 12.36
N VAL A 213 -9.19 0.59 12.34
CA VAL A 213 -9.46 -0.26 13.52
C VAL A 213 -8.77 -1.63 13.37
N TYR A 214 -8.77 -2.18 12.16
CA TYR A 214 -8.27 -3.52 11.84
C TYR A 214 -6.91 -3.50 11.15
N PHE A 215 -6.59 -2.46 10.38
CA PHE A 215 -5.29 -2.33 9.72
C PHE A 215 -4.18 -2.05 10.74
N CYS A 216 -3.57 -3.12 11.22
CA CYS A 216 -2.56 -3.11 12.28
C CYS A 216 -1.25 -3.75 11.79
N PRO A 217 -0.28 -2.94 11.30
CA PRO A 217 1.01 -3.45 10.87
C PRO A 217 1.85 -4.02 12.02
N ILE A 218 2.61 -5.08 11.74
CA ILE A 218 3.69 -5.56 12.62
C ILE A 218 4.92 -4.66 12.49
N VAL A 219 5.18 -4.18 11.27
CA VAL A 219 6.22 -3.20 10.99
C VAL A 219 5.59 -2.02 10.24
N ALA A 220 5.72 -0.82 10.77
CA ALA A 220 5.25 0.41 10.13
C ALA A 220 6.40 1.37 9.89
N VAL A 221 6.46 1.95 8.70
CA VAL A 221 7.56 2.83 8.29
C VAL A 221 7.01 4.18 7.84
N VAL A 222 7.52 5.26 8.42
CA VAL A 222 7.37 6.62 7.89
C VAL A 222 8.73 7.09 7.38
N LEU A 223 8.93 6.98 6.06
CA LEU A 223 10.25 7.14 5.43
C LEU A 223 10.83 8.54 5.52
N ASN A 224 9.99 9.55 5.30
CA ASN A 224 10.34 10.96 5.26
C ASN A 224 9.06 11.79 5.20
N LEU A 225 9.19 13.07 5.54
CA LEU A 225 8.11 14.04 5.45
C LEU A 225 8.63 15.34 4.82
N THR A 226 8.16 15.63 3.62
CA THR A 226 8.40 16.90 2.91
C THR A 226 7.10 17.41 2.30
N PRO A 227 6.96 18.72 2.03
CA PRO A 227 5.74 19.31 1.48
C PRO A 227 5.26 18.58 0.22
N ASP A 228 4.04 18.08 0.30
CA ASP A 228 3.26 17.48 -0.78
C ASP A 228 1.81 17.46 -0.32
N HIS A 229 0.86 17.48 -1.26
CA HIS A 229 -0.56 17.32 -0.97
C HIS A 229 -1.17 18.33 0.05
N LEU A 230 -0.60 19.53 0.17
CA LEU A 230 -1.06 20.54 1.13
C LEU A 230 -2.43 21.15 0.74
N GLU A 231 -2.82 21.06 -0.53
CA GLU A 231 -4.19 21.37 -0.98
C GLU A 231 -5.25 20.52 -0.24
N ARG A 232 -4.87 19.29 0.13
CA ARG A 232 -5.71 18.33 0.85
C ARG A 232 -5.50 18.40 2.36
N HIS A 233 -4.25 18.34 2.83
CA HIS A 233 -3.93 18.27 4.26
C HIS A 233 -3.90 19.63 4.97
N LYS A 234 -3.88 20.73 4.22
CA LYS A 234 -3.82 22.14 4.66
C LYS A 234 -2.50 22.52 5.34
N THR A 235 -2.02 21.74 6.30
CA THR A 235 -0.78 21.99 7.05
C THR A 235 0.16 20.78 7.02
N MET A 236 1.46 21.05 7.21
CA MET A 236 2.47 19.99 7.33
C MET A 236 2.23 19.10 8.55
N LEU A 237 1.73 19.65 9.66
CA LEU A 237 1.41 18.87 10.86
C LEU A 237 0.25 17.90 10.59
N SER A 238 -0.85 18.36 9.99
CA SER A 238 -1.99 17.49 9.61
C SER A 238 -1.56 16.37 8.65
N TYR A 239 -0.67 16.68 7.70
CA TYR A 239 -0.08 15.69 6.81
C TYR A 239 0.77 14.66 7.55
N ALA A 240 1.60 15.10 8.52
CA ALA A 240 2.38 14.23 9.39
C ALA A 240 1.48 13.34 10.25
N GLU A 241 0.46 13.91 10.88
CA GLU A 241 -0.50 13.19 11.72
C GLU A 241 -1.24 12.11 10.95
N SER A 242 -1.66 12.41 9.71
CA SER A 242 -2.30 11.43 8.83
C SER A 242 -1.37 10.24 8.56
N LYS A 243 -0.07 10.47 8.30
CA LYS A 243 0.90 9.36 8.16
C LYS A 243 1.13 8.61 9.47
N CYS A 244 1.25 9.32 10.58
CA CYS A 244 1.48 8.71 11.89
C CYS A 244 0.30 7.91 12.42
N ARG A 245 -0.92 8.10 11.90
CA ARG A 245 -2.06 7.20 12.21
C ARG A 245 -1.76 5.74 11.89
N LEU A 246 -0.77 5.45 11.05
CA LEU A 246 -0.28 4.10 10.80
C LEU A 246 0.14 3.37 12.10
N PHE A 247 0.54 4.11 13.14
CA PHE A 247 0.96 3.58 14.43
C PHE A 247 -0.18 3.42 15.45
N SER A 248 -1.42 3.80 15.11
CA SER A 248 -2.54 3.95 16.07
C SER A 248 -2.84 2.69 16.89
N HIS A 249 -2.74 1.52 16.26
CA HIS A 249 -3.00 0.20 16.87
C HIS A 249 -1.74 -0.65 17.06
N MET A 250 -0.57 -0.05 16.88
CA MET A 250 0.69 -0.73 17.18
C MET A 250 0.91 -0.74 18.69
N ALA A 251 1.37 -1.88 19.20
CA ALA A 251 1.57 -2.16 20.60
C ALA A 251 2.68 -3.22 20.76
N ASN A 252 3.34 -3.26 21.92
CA ASN A 252 4.26 -4.30 22.36
C ASN A 252 5.46 -4.45 21.38
N THR A 253 5.74 -5.69 20.95
CA THR A 253 6.89 -6.09 20.12
C THR A 253 6.85 -5.57 18.67
N LYS A 254 5.79 -4.86 18.27
CA LYS A 254 5.68 -4.27 16.92
C LYS A 254 6.73 -3.18 16.72
N LEU A 255 7.21 -3.02 15.49
CA LEU A 255 8.32 -2.14 15.15
C LEU A 255 7.86 -0.93 14.34
N GLY A 256 8.04 0.27 14.87
CA GLY A 256 7.88 1.52 14.12
C GLY A 256 9.23 2.07 13.66
N VAL A 257 9.36 2.34 12.38
CA VAL A 257 10.57 2.89 11.75
C VAL A 257 10.29 4.32 11.30
N LEU A 258 11.07 5.27 11.79
CA LEU A 258 10.82 6.72 11.62
C LEU A 258 12.05 7.42 11.07
N SER A 259 11.85 8.41 10.19
CA SER A 259 12.92 9.36 9.84
C SER A 259 13.32 10.19 11.06
N PHE A 260 14.61 10.30 11.32
CA PHE A 260 15.13 11.17 12.37
C PHE A 260 15.11 12.64 11.95
N GLY A 261 14.82 13.55 12.89
CA GLY A 261 15.09 15.00 12.75
C GLY A 261 14.05 15.80 11.96
N ASN A 262 12.77 15.43 12.00
CA ASN A 262 11.70 16.20 11.37
C ASN A 262 10.69 16.68 12.40
N GLN A 263 10.65 17.98 12.68
CA GLN A 263 9.84 18.55 13.76
C GLN A 263 8.35 18.18 13.68
N HIS A 264 7.73 18.22 12.50
CA HIS A 264 6.31 17.87 12.35
C HIS A 264 6.06 16.38 12.57
N LEU A 265 6.98 15.52 12.11
CA LEU A 265 6.91 14.08 12.36
C LEU A 265 7.10 13.77 13.84
N ASP A 266 8.11 14.41 14.47
CA ASP A 266 8.42 14.27 15.90
C ASP A 266 7.25 14.71 16.76
N GLU A 267 6.56 15.80 16.39
CA GLU A 267 5.34 16.25 17.05
C GLU A 267 4.18 15.26 16.84
N ALA A 268 3.94 14.85 15.59
CA ALA A 268 2.84 13.95 15.24
C ALA A 268 2.99 12.54 15.85
N VAL A 269 4.20 12.05 16.08
CA VAL A 269 4.44 10.72 16.63
C VAL A 269 4.33 10.67 18.16
N ARG A 270 4.43 11.82 18.86
CA ARG A 270 4.34 11.90 20.35
C ARG A 270 3.15 11.16 20.94
N LYS A 271 2.00 11.19 20.27
CA LYS A 271 0.77 10.48 20.68
C LYS A 271 0.87 8.94 20.65
N TYR A 272 1.93 8.39 20.05
CA TYR A 272 2.15 6.95 19.89
C TYR A 272 3.47 6.44 20.51
N CYS A 273 4.37 7.32 20.96
CA CYS A 273 5.75 6.98 21.34
C CYS A 273 5.92 5.86 22.38
N ASN A 274 4.95 5.60 23.25
CA ASN A 274 5.11 4.59 24.31
C ASN A 274 4.39 3.28 24.02
N LYS A 275 3.94 3.07 22.79
CA LYS A 275 3.13 1.89 22.45
C LYS A 275 3.95 0.76 21.84
N PHE A 276 5.00 1.05 21.09
CA PHE A 276 5.72 0.07 20.25
C PHE A 276 7.24 0.31 20.27
N ASN A 277 8.01 -0.62 19.71
CA ASN A 277 9.47 -0.52 19.61
C ASN A 277 9.89 0.45 18.49
N HIS A 278 10.78 1.40 18.80
CA HIS A 278 11.23 2.42 17.85
C HIS A 278 12.55 2.06 17.18
N ALA A 279 12.61 2.29 15.87
CA ALA A 279 13.83 2.29 15.09
C ALA A 279 13.92 3.56 14.24
N TRP A 280 15.13 4.08 14.06
CA TRP A 280 15.37 5.35 13.38
C TRP A 280 16.07 5.14 12.04
N ILE A 281 15.66 5.90 11.03
CA ILE A 281 16.40 6.07 9.78
C ILE A 281 17.41 7.20 10.03
N GLY A 282 18.70 6.85 10.05
CA GLY A 282 19.81 7.75 10.35
C GLY A 282 20.36 7.66 11.79
N ALA A 283 19.75 6.85 12.67
CA ALA A 283 20.18 6.69 14.06
C ALA A 283 20.00 5.25 14.57
N PHE A 284 20.48 4.97 15.79
CA PHE A 284 20.34 3.67 16.47
C PHE A 284 19.45 3.80 17.73
N PRO A 285 18.66 2.76 18.09
CA PRO A 285 18.37 1.57 17.29
C PRO A 285 17.68 1.96 15.96
N GLY A 286 17.94 1.21 14.90
CA GLY A 286 17.57 1.58 13.53
C GLY A 286 18.67 1.32 12.52
N VAL A 287 18.77 2.18 11.51
CA VAL A 287 19.70 2.05 10.39
C VAL A 287 20.52 3.31 10.18
N LYS A 288 21.83 3.16 10.02
CA LYS A 288 22.72 4.20 9.50
C LYS A 288 23.32 3.75 8.17
N ILE A 289 23.41 4.66 7.21
CA ILE A 289 23.95 4.39 5.87
C ILE A 289 25.17 5.27 5.66
N ASP A 290 26.29 4.63 5.35
CA ASP A 290 27.46 5.27 4.77
C ASP A 290 27.34 5.13 3.24
N THR A 291 27.03 6.23 2.56
CA THR A 291 26.84 6.23 1.10
C THR A 291 28.15 6.15 0.33
N GLU A 292 29.27 6.54 0.95
CA GLU A 292 30.60 6.50 0.32
C GLU A 292 31.15 5.08 0.38
N ALA A 293 31.15 4.48 1.56
CA ALA A 293 31.51 3.07 1.75
C ALA A 293 30.46 2.11 1.18
N LYS A 294 29.23 2.60 0.91
CA LYS A 294 28.07 1.82 0.48
C LYS A 294 27.74 0.69 1.47
N ILE A 295 27.74 1.03 2.76
CA ILE A 295 27.44 0.11 3.85
C ILE A 295 26.26 0.64 4.63
N ALA A 296 25.28 -0.21 4.91
CA ALA A 296 24.26 0.06 5.90
C ALA A 296 24.50 -0.78 7.15
N THR A 297 24.41 -0.16 8.32
CA THR A 297 24.50 -0.84 9.61
C THR A 297 23.14 -0.77 10.30
N PHE A 298 22.64 -1.90 10.77
CA PHE A 298 21.33 -2.03 11.43
C PHE A 298 21.49 -2.44 12.88
N ARG A 299 20.58 -1.96 13.71
CA ARG A 299 20.33 -2.46 15.06
C ARG A 299 18.82 -2.55 15.26
N VAL A 300 18.26 -3.74 15.16
CA VAL A 300 16.82 -3.96 15.40
C VAL A 300 16.60 -3.94 16.91
N PRO A 301 15.58 -3.22 17.42
CA PRO A 301 15.14 -3.35 18.81
C PRO A 301 14.90 -4.83 19.18
N ASP A 302 15.25 -5.21 20.41
CA ASP A 302 15.11 -6.56 20.99
C ASP A 302 15.96 -7.69 20.39
N ILE A 303 16.38 -7.61 19.13
CA ILE A 303 17.26 -8.63 18.51
C ILE A 303 18.73 -8.40 18.90
N GLY A 304 19.12 -7.17 19.27
CA GLY A 304 20.45 -6.84 19.81
C GLY A 304 21.63 -6.99 18.84
N VAL A 305 21.45 -7.70 17.72
CA VAL A 305 22.48 -7.92 16.71
C VAL A 305 22.69 -6.65 15.89
N ALA A 306 23.94 -6.18 15.87
CA ALA A 306 24.40 -5.21 14.90
C ALA A 306 24.79 -5.97 13.63
N SER A 307 24.01 -5.81 12.56
CA SER A 307 24.30 -6.45 11.27
C SER A 307 24.71 -5.39 10.25
N GLN A 308 25.60 -5.76 9.34
CA GLN A 308 26.00 -4.92 8.22
C GLN A 308 25.45 -5.47 6.90
N LEU A 309 25.09 -4.56 6.01
CA LEU A 309 24.64 -4.84 4.66
C LEU A 309 25.54 -4.11 3.67
N GLN A 310 26.12 -4.89 2.77
CA GLN A 310 26.90 -4.36 1.66
C GLN A 310 25.98 -3.95 0.52
N LEU A 311 25.97 -2.67 0.17
CA LEU A 311 25.08 -2.09 -0.84
C LEU A 311 25.76 -1.95 -2.21
N CYS A 312 27.07 -2.22 -2.29
CA CYS A 312 27.88 -2.07 -3.50
C CYS A 312 27.38 -2.90 -4.70
N GLY A 313 26.72 -4.04 -4.45
CA GLY A 313 26.14 -4.90 -5.48
C GLY A 313 24.85 -4.38 -6.12
N MET A 314 24.24 -3.31 -5.57
CA MET A 314 22.96 -2.81 -6.07
C MET A 314 23.09 -2.22 -7.49
N ARG A 315 22.18 -2.63 -8.38
CA ARG A 315 22.09 -2.11 -9.76
C ARG A 315 21.18 -0.87 -9.89
N ALA A 316 20.90 -0.18 -8.79
CA ALA A 316 20.05 1.00 -8.75
C ALA A 316 20.88 2.29 -8.77
N ILE A 317 20.44 3.29 -9.53
CA ILE A 317 21.11 4.59 -9.62
C ILE A 317 20.66 5.50 -8.47
N GLY A 318 21.61 6.22 -7.86
CA GLY A 318 21.35 7.28 -6.89
C GLY A 318 21.38 6.84 -5.42
N ASN A 319 21.97 7.70 -4.58
CA ASN A 319 22.20 7.41 -3.16
C ASN A 319 20.92 7.14 -2.37
N HIS A 320 19.79 7.73 -2.75
CA HIS A 320 18.50 7.49 -2.10
C HIS A 320 18.05 6.01 -2.19
N ASN A 321 18.48 5.26 -3.20
CA ASN A 321 18.16 3.84 -3.32
C ASN A 321 18.91 2.98 -2.30
N TYR A 322 20.10 3.40 -1.87
CA TYR A 322 20.80 2.79 -0.72
C TYR A 322 19.99 2.94 0.57
N TYR A 323 19.45 4.15 0.83
CA TYR A 323 18.54 4.37 1.96
C TYR A 323 17.29 3.48 1.84
N ASN A 324 16.65 3.44 0.66
CA ASN A 324 15.45 2.62 0.47
C ASN A 324 15.70 1.12 0.68
N ALA A 325 16.81 0.58 0.14
CA ALA A 325 17.16 -0.83 0.32
C ALA A 325 17.49 -1.14 1.78
N ALA A 326 18.21 -0.25 2.46
CA ALA A 326 18.52 -0.41 3.86
C ALA A 326 17.24 -0.42 4.72
N VAL A 327 16.33 0.54 4.52
CA VAL A 327 15.05 0.57 5.24
C VAL A 327 14.20 -0.67 4.92
N ALA A 328 14.19 -1.14 3.68
CA ALA A 328 13.51 -2.40 3.31
C ALA A 328 14.11 -3.60 4.06
N ALA A 329 15.44 -3.70 4.14
CA ALA A 329 16.13 -4.77 4.87
C ALA A 329 15.80 -4.74 6.37
N LEU A 330 15.86 -3.57 7.01
CA LEU A 330 15.46 -3.38 8.41
C LEU A 330 14.00 -3.82 8.63
N SER A 331 13.13 -3.47 7.70
CA SER A 331 11.70 -3.77 7.78
C SER A 331 11.43 -5.27 7.63
N VAL A 332 12.14 -5.95 6.72
CA VAL A 332 12.05 -7.41 6.54
C VAL A 332 12.58 -8.14 7.77
N ALA A 333 13.69 -7.68 8.35
CA ALA A 333 14.19 -8.24 9.61
C ALA A 333 13.17 -8.09 10.75
N GLY A 334 12.52 -6.93 10.86
CA GLY A 334 11.48 -6.67 11.87
C GLY A 334 10.18 -7.46 11.68
N LEU A 335 9.96 -8.10 10.53
CA LEU A 335 8.81 -8.97 10.31
C LEU A 335 8.94 -10.31 11.04
N ASP A 336 10.15 -10.71 11.48
CA ASP A 336 10.40 -11.95 12.24
C ASP A 336 10.00 -13.25 11.48
N VAL A 337 9.94 -13.24 10.15
CA VAL A 337 9.40 -14.36 9.34
C VAL A 337 10.44 -15.46 9.04
N GLY A 338 11.42 -15.65 9.92
CA GLY A 338 12.51 -16.62 9.74
C GLY A 338 13.59 -16.20 8.74
N VAL A 339 13.66 -14.92 8.39
CA VAL A 339 14.72 -14.36 7.54
C VAL A 339 15.81 -13.75 8.42
N HIS A 340 16.99 -14.37 8.42
CA HIS A 340 18.17 -13.84 9.11
C HIS A 340 18.75 -12.62 8.38
N VAL A 341 19.20 -11.62 9.15
CA VAL A 341 19.67 -10.34 8.59
C VAL A 341 20.89 -10.53 7.68
N GLU A 342 21.76 -11.47 8.02
CA GLU A 342 22.96 -11.80 7.24
C GLU A 342 22.58 -12.32 5.84
N ALA A 343 21.48 -13.07 5.74
CA ALA A 343 20.98 -13.60 4.48
C ALA A 343 20.46 -12.49 3.55
N ILE A 344 19.92 -11.40 4.09
CA ILE A 344 19.36 -10.28 3.30
C ILE A 344 20.41 -9.68 2.36
N SER A 345 21.70 -9.72 2.73
CA SER A 345 22.82 -9.27 1.88
C SER A 345 22.85 -9.95 0.51
N SER A 346 22.47 -11.22 0.43
CA SER A 346 22.43 -11.99 -0.82
C SER A 346 21.39 -11.48 -1.84
N THR A 347 20.48 -10.60 -1.42
CA THR A 347 19.41 -10.04 -2.27
C THR A 347 19.84 -8.79 -3.01
N MET A 348 20.89 -8.09 -2.56
CA MET A 348 21.24 -6.72 -3.00
C MET A 348 21.47 -6.61 -4.52
N GLU A 349 22.15 -7.58 -5.12
CA GLU A 349 22.41 -7.60 -6.57
C GLU A 349 21.16 -7.88 -7.42
N LYS A 350 20.15 -8.48 -6.80
CA LYS A 350 18.88 -8.86 -7.44
C LYS A 350 17.84 -7.75 -7.33
N LEU A 351 18.02 -6.78 -6.43
CA LEU A 351 17.08 -5.68 -6.25
C LEU A 351 16.95 -4.84 -7.53
N ARG A 352 15.72 -4.55 -7.92
CA ARG A 352 15.39 -3.68 -9.06
C ARG A 352 14.36 -2.65 -8.60
N PRO A 353 14.63 -1.34 -8.77
CA PRO A 353 13.63 -0.33 -8.44
C PRO A 353 12.40 -0.52 -9.35
N PRO A 354 11.22 -0.05 -8.92
CA PRO A 354 10.03 -0.09 -9.76
C PRO A 354 10.23 0.78 -11.02
N PRO A 355 9.46 0.53 -12.10
CA PRO A 355 9.53 1.36 -13.30
C PRO A 355 9.37 2.85 -13.00
N HIS A 356 9.97 3.70 -13.85
CA HIS A 356 9.86 5.16 -13.78
C HIS A 356 10.51 5.81 -12.54
N ARG A 357 11.46 5.12 -11.89
CA ARG A 357 12.24 5.62 -10.73
C ARG A 357 13.73 5.56 -11.04
N MET A 358 14.29 6.65 -11.55
CA MET A 358 15.70 6.70 -12.02
C MET A 358 16.06 5.50 -12.92
N GLN A 359 15.12 5.08 -13.75
CA GLN A 359 15.23 3.88 -14.57
C GLN A 359 15.99 4.20 -15.84
N VAL A 360 17.09 3.49 -16.10
CA VAL A 360 17.71 3.54 -17.43
C VAL A 360 16.80 2.81 -18.42
N VAL A 361 16.21 3.54 -19.37
CA VAL A 361 15.30 3.00 -20.38
C VAL A 361 16.00 2.75 -21.71
N HIS A 362 17.06 3.49 -22.01
CA HIS A 362 17.83 3.30 -23.23
C HIS A 362 19.27 3.83 -23.07
N LYS A 363 20.21 3.21 -23.78
CA LYS A 363 21.53 3.77 -24.02
C LYS A 363 21.77 3.72 -25.52
N ASP A 364 21.95 4.88 -26.13
CA ASP A 364 22.12 4.94 -27.58
C ASP A 364 23.59 4.70 -28.00
N MET A 365 23.80 4.55 -29.31
CA MET A 365 25.12 4.32 -29.89
C MET A 365 26.06 5.53 -29.77
N HIS A 366 25.54 6.70 -29.39
CA HIS A 366 26.30 7.93 -29.18
C HIS A 366 26.67 8.14 -27.70
N GLY A 367 26.36 7.18 -26.83
CA GLY A 367 26.70 7.20 -25.41
C GLY A 367 25.72 7.99 -24.54
N VAL A 368 24.57 8.42 -25.07
CA VAL A 368 23.52 9.08 -24.27
C VAL A 368 22.74 8.03 -23.50
N THR A 369 22.61 8.23 -22.19
CA THR A 369 21.78 7.40 -21.32
C THR A 369 20.45 8.09 -21.06
N TRP A 370 19.36 7.45 -21.48
CA TRP A 370 18.00 7.91 -21.28
C TRP A 370 17.48 7.35 -19.96
N VAL A 371 17.11 8.27 -19.05
CA VAL A 371 16.65 7.94 -17.70
C VAL A 371 15.20 8.40 -17.53
N ASP A 372 14.32 7.47 -17.18
CA ASP A 372 12.92 7.73 -16.83
C ASP A 372 12.79 7.86 -15.31
N ASP A 373 12.43 9.07 -14.87
CA ASP A 373 12.07 9.39 -13.49
C ASP A 373 10.70 10.09 -13.43
N SER A 374 9.76 9.69 -14.30
CA SER A 374 8.42 10.32 -14.42
C SER A 374 7.56 10.20 -13.15
N LYS A 375 7.97 9.39 -12.16
CA LYS A 375 7.34 9.36 -10.83
C LYS A 375 7.90 10.41 -9.86
N ALA A 376 8.84 11.27 -10.27
CA ALA A 376 9.25 12.45 -9.52
C ALA A 376 8.22 13.59 -9.65
N THR A 377 7.08 13.45 -8.96
CA THR A 377 5.93 14.36 -9.08
C THR A 377 5.95 15.54 -8.08
N ASN A 378 7.08 15.77 -7.40
CA ASN A 378 7.26 16.90 -6.47
C ASN A 378 8.73 17.38 -6.51
N ILE A 379 8.95 18.62 -6.06
CA ILE A 379 10.26 19.30 -6.12
C ILE A 379 11.36 18.47 -5.44
N VAL A 380 11.05 17.89 -4.27
CA VAL A 380 12.02 17.12 -3.49
C VAL A 380 12.40 15.83 -4.22
N ALA A 381 11.45 15.14 -4.85
CA ALA A 381 11.72 13.94 -5.62
C ALA A 381 12.65 14.24 -6.81
N THR A 382 12.35 15.31 -7.57
CA THR A 382 13.19 15.75 -8.69
C THR A 382 14.60 16.12 -8.20
N HIS A 383 14.72 16.92 -7.14
CA HIS A 383 16.01 17.27 -6.56
C HIS A 383 16.80 16.02 -6.13
N THR A 384 16.14 15.04 -5.50
CA THR A 384 16.77 13.78 -5.06
C THR A 384 17.29 12.95 -6.23
N GLY A 385 16.54 12.89 -7.34
CA GLY A 385 16.96 12.24 -8.58
C GLY A 385 18.19 12.92 -9.19
N LEU A 386 18.15 14.26 -9.28
CA LEU A 386 19.26 15.07 -9.81
C LEU A 386 20.54 14.96 -8.98
N MET A 387 20.44 14.92 -7.65
CA MET A 387 21.60 14.66 -6.79
C MET A 387 22.20 13.27 -7.03
N GLY A 388 21.39 12.30 -7.47
CA GLY A 388 21.88 10.98 -7.91
C GLY A 388 22.67 10.99 -9.22
N LEU A 389 22.54 12.06 -10.03
CA LEU A 389 23.27 12.28 -11.27
C LEU A 389 24.42 13.27 -11.11
N LYS A 390 24.74 13.69 -9.88
CA LYS A 390 25.81 14.65 -9.61
C LYS A 390 27.13 14.19 -10.24
N GLY A 391 27.76 15.08 -10.99
CA GLY A 391 28.99 14.79 -11.75
C GLY A 391 28.77 14.28 -13.18
N GLN A 392 27.51 14.08 -13.60
CA GLN A 392 27.16 13.69 -14.97
C GLN A 392 26.55 14.87 -15.73
N LYS A 393 26.99 15.10 -16.98
CA LYS A 393 26.32 16.07 -17.87
C LYS A 393 24.93 15.55 -18.20
N SER A 394 23.91 16.33 -17.86
CA SER A 394 22.51 15.90 -17.93
C SER A 394 21.65 16.97 -18.60
N VAL A 395 20.73 16.54 -19.48
CA VAL A 395 19.62 17.36 -19.98
C VAL A 395 18.37 16.95 -19.22
N ILE A 396 17.66 17.90 -18.64
CA ILE A 396 16.55 17.64 -17.71
C ILE A 396 15.24 18.12 -18.34
N LEU A 397 14.23 17.26 -18.35
CA LEU A 397 12.87 17.59 -18.78
C LEU A 397 12.00 17.86 -17.54
N LEU A 398 11.47 19.08 -17.43
CA LEU A 398 10.60 19.50 -16.30
C LEU A 398 9.28 20.04 -16.84
N GLY A 399 8.16 19.66 -16.20
CA GLY A 399 6.82 20.13 -16.55
C GLY A 399 5.73 19.38 -15.78
N GLY A 400 4.51 19.93 -15.72
CA GLY A 400 3.35 19.30 -15.08
C GLY A 400 2.51 20.27 -14.23
N LEU A 401 1.62 19.71 -13.40
CA LEU A 401 0.79 20.45 -12.45
C LEU A 401 1.50 20.60 -11.10
N ALA A 402 1.71 21.84 -10.66
CA ALA A 402 2.30 22.11 -9.36
C ALA A 402 1.27 21.93 -8.23
N LYS A 403 1.65 21.20 -7.17
CA LYS A 403 0.81 20.94 -5.98
C LYS A 403 1.16 21.92 -4.84
N VAL A 404 1.00 23.22 -5.11
CA VAL A 404 1.32 24.28 -4.14
C VAL A 404 0.03 24.98 -3.71
N LEU A 405 0.01 25.52 -2.50
CA LEU A 405 -1.05 26.43 -2.05
C LEU A 405 -0.97 27.71 -2.88
N ASN A 406 -2.11 28.17 -3.42
CA ASN A 406 -2.18 29.46 -4.12
C ASN A 406 -1.58 30.57 -3.23
N GLY A 407 -0.52 31.23 -3.71
CA GLY A 407 0.10 32.38 -3.03
C GLY A 407 1.53 32.20 -2.55
N GLN A 408 2.16 31.04 -2.77
CA GLN A 408 3.61 30.84 -2.56
C GLN A 408 4.22 30.29 -3.85
N ALA A 409 4.49 31.19 -4.79
CA ALA A 409 5.30 30.91 -5.99
C ALA A 409 6.71 31.45 -5.78
#